data_AF-I3C0F2-F1
#
_entry.id   AF-I3C0F2-F1
#
_cell.length_a   1.000
_cell.length_b   1.000
_cell.length_c   1.000
_cell.angle_alpha   90.00
_cell.angle_beta   90.00
_cell.angle_gamma   90.00
#
_symmetry.space_group_name_H-M   'P 1'
#
loop_
_entity.id
_entity.type
_entity.pdbx_description
1 polymer ?
#
loop_
_entity_poly.entity_id
_entity_poly.type
_entity_poly.pdbx_seq_one_letter_code
_entity_poly.pdbx_strand_id
1 'polypeptide(L)'
;MKKATYFTLLFLLISNTILAQIGGIEDSVNDISNTIRTIFPIILGVIFLVGFLFNAGHFFGENADLKKGITRVLVFVLIAGAVVGIFTYLISIVV
;
A
#
# COMPACT_ATOMS: atom_id res chain seq x y z
N MET A 1 -10.83 50.06 21.49
CA MET A 1 -11.12 48.63 21.77
C MET A 1 -11.93 47.97 20.65
N LYS A 2 -13.07 48.52 20.20
CA LYS A 2 -13.92 47.91 19.15
C LYS A 2 -13.18 47.50 17.85
N LYS A 3 -12.25 48.34 17.37
CA LYS A 3 -11.41 48.04 16.18
C LYS A 3 -10.52 46.82 16.33
N ALA A 4 -9.99 46.56 17.54
CA ALA A 4 -9.15 45.39 17.81
C ALA A 4 -9.99 44.11 17.76
N THR A 5 -11.21 44.13 18.33
CA THR A 5 -12.16 43.01 18.26
C THR A 5 -12.52 42.62 16.83
N TYR A 6 -12.72 43.58 15.92
CA TYR A 6 -12.97 43.27 14.50
C TYR A 6 -11.77 42.61 13.82
N PHE A 7 -10.55 43.07 14.14
CA PHE A 7 -9.32 42.44 13.64
C PHE A 7 -9.14 41.01 14.18
N THR A 8 -9.43 40.78 15.45
CA THR A 8 -9.37 39.43 16.06
C THR A 8 -10.39 38.49 15.43
N LEU A 9 -11.62 38.98 15.16
CA LEU A 9 -12.65 38.17 14.49
C LEU A 9 -12.23 37.78 13.06
N LEU A 10 -11.63 38.71 12.32
CA LEU A 10 -11.12 38.47 10.98
C LEU A 10 -10.00 37.41 11.00
N PHE A 11 -9.08 37.51 11.97
CA PHE A 11 -7.98 36.55 12.13
C PHE A 11 -8.49 35.14 12.49
N LEU A 12 -9.50 35.05 13.36
CA LEU A 12 -10.15 33.79 13.71
C LEU A 12 -10.78 33.11 12.49
N LEU A 13 -11.44 33.88 11.61
CA LEU A 13 -12.05 33.35 10.39
C LEU A 13 -11.00 32.81 9.39
N ILE A 14 -9.85 33.47 9.26
CA ILE A 14 -8.76 33.04 8.36
C ILE A 14 -7.98 31.86 8.95
N SER A 15 -7.87 31.75 10.27
CA SER A 15 -7.17 30.62 10.91
C SER A 15 -7.88 29.27 10.69
N ASN A 16 -9.21 29.25 10.60
CA ASN A 16 -9.99 28.03 10.40
C ASN A 16 -9.80 27.41 9.02
N THR A 17 -9.64 28.22 7.97
CA THR A 17 -9.45 27.71 6.60
C THR A 17 -8.09 27.05 6.41
N ILE A 18 -7.04 27.58 7.06
CA ILE A 18 -5.69 27.01 7.01
C ILE A 18 -5.62 25.67 7.76
N LEU A 19 -6.30 25.54 8.90
CA LEU A 19 -6.37 24.29 9.66
C LEU A 19 -7.19 23.21 8.94
N ALA A 20 -8.28 23.58 8.26
CA ALA A 20 -9.08 22.64 7.46
C ALA A 20 -8.33 22.09 6.23
N GLN A 21 -7.41 22.87 5.64
CA GLN A 21 -6.62 22.42 4.50
C GLN A 21 -5.55 21.38 4.87
N ILE A 22 -5.00 21.45 6.08
CA ILE A 22 -4.03 20.46 6.58
C ILE A 22 -4.74 19.14 6.90
N GLY A 23 -5.92 19.20 7.56
CA GLY A 23 -6.74 18.02 7.83
C GLY A 23 -7.23 17.33 6.56
N GLY A 24 -7.67 18.09 5.55
CA GLY A 24 -8.16 17.50 4.29
C GLY A 24 -7.11 16.72 3.48
N ILE A 25 -5.83 17.07 3.58
CA ILE A 25 -4.74 16.32 2.94
C ILE A 25 -4.47 15.02 3.71
N GLU A 26 -4.42 15.09 5.04
CA GLU A 26 -4.24 13.92 5.90
C GLU A 26 -5.37 12.89 5.68
N ASP A 27 -6.62 13.35 5.64
CA ASP A 27 -7.78 12.50 5.35
C ASP A 27 -7.68 11.84 3.96
N SER A 28 -7.29 12.61 2.94
CA SER A 28 -7.09 12.09 1.58
C SER A 28 -5.99 11.03 1.51
N VAL A 29 -4.87 11.24 2.22
CA VAL A 29 -3.76 10.28 2.29
C VAL A 29 -4.20 9.02 3.03
N ASN A 30 -4.98 9.15 4.11
CA ASN A 30 -5.53 8.03 4.85
C ASN A 30 -6.50 7.19 4.01
N ASP A 31 -7.39 7.81 3.24
CA ASP A 31 -8.31 7.13 2.33
C ASP A 31 -7.58 6.33 1.23
N ILE A 32 -6.54 6.95 0.63
CA ILE A 32 -5.68 6.27 -0.34
C ILE A 32 -4.95 5.11 0.34
N SER A 33 -4.36 5.33 1.51
CA SER A 33 -3.65 4.29 2.28
C SER A 33 -4.56 3.10 2.59
N ASN A 34 -5.79 3.36 3.04
CA ASN A 34 -6.80 2.33 3.32
C ASN A 34 -7.22 1.56 2.07
N THR A 35 -7.38 2.26 0.95
CA THR A 35 -7.67 1.64 -0.35
C THR A 35 -6.54 0.71 -0.77
N ILE A 36 -5.28 1.16 -0.68
CA ILE A 36 -4.11 0.34 -1.03
C ILE A 36 -4.01 -0.87 -0.08
N ARG A 37 -4.20 -0.68 1.23
CA ARG A 37 -4.18 -1.78 2.23
C ARG A 37 -5.18 -2.88 1.89
N THR A 38 -6.35 -2.50 1.38
CA THR A 38 -7.42 -3.45 1.01
C THR A 38 -7.10 -4.19 -0.29
N ILE A 39 -6.58 -3.48 -1.29
CA ILE A 39 -6.41 -4.02 -2.65
C ILE A 39 -5.08 -4.79 -2.80
N PHE A 40 -4.01 -4.35 -2.13
CA PHE A 40 -2.66 -4.90 -2.33
C PHE A 40 -2.56 -6.41 -2.10
N PRO A 41 -3.11 -6.99 -1.01
CA PRO A 41 -3.08 -8.45 -0.82
C PRO A 41 -3.77 -9.22 -1.94
N ILE A 42 -4.85 -8.67 -2.51
CA ILE A 42 -5.61 -9.27 -3.60
C ILE A 42 -4.76 -9.29 -4.87
N ILE A 43 -4.17 -8.16 -5.24
CA ILE A 43 -3.28 -8.05 -6.41
C ILE A 43 -2.10 -9.01 -6.27
N LEU A 44 -1.48 -9.05 -5.09
CA LEU A 44 -0.33 -9.90 -4.83
C LEU A 44 -0.70 -11.39 -4.90
N GLY A 45 -1.87 -11.78 -4.42
CA GLY A 45 -2.39 -13.13 -4.57
C GLY A 45 -2.61 -13.52 -6.04
N VAL A 46 -3.13 -12.62 -6.86
CA VAL A 46 -3.31 -12.87 -8.30
C VAL A 46 -1.96 -13.00 -9.01
N ILE A 47 -1.02 -12.07 -8.77
CA ILE A 47 0.34 -12.16 -9.32
C ILE A 47 1.01 -13.45 -8.87
N PHE A 48 0.84 -13.84 -7.61
CA PHE A 48 1.39 -15.08 -7.07
C PHE A 48 0.84 -16.30 -7.80
N LEU A 49 -0.48 -16.39 -7.96
CA LEU A 49 -1.15 -17.49 -8.64
C LEU A 49 -0.71 -17.60 -10.10
N VAL A 50 -0.72 -16.47 -10.83
CA VAL A 50 -0.31 -16.42 -12.23
C VAL A 50 1.17 -16.81 -12.36
N GLY A 51 2.04 -16.25 -11.54
CA GLY A 51 3.46 -16.59 -11.51
C GLY A 51 3.70 -18.07 -11.19
N PHE A 52 2.95 -18.64 -10.25
CA PHE A 52 3.01 -20.07 -9.94
C PHE A 52 2.58 -20.92 -11.13
N LEU A 53 1.46 -20.59 -11.78
CA LEU A 53 0.96 -21.32 -12.97
C LEU A 53 1.95 -21.27 -14.14
N PHE A 54 2.60 -20.12 -14.38
CA PHE A 54 3.66 -20.03 -15.39
C PHE A 54 4.87 -20.90 -15.08
N ASN A 55 5.16 -21.15 -13.80
CA ASN A 55 6.24 -22.05 -13.38
C ASN A 55 5.78 -23.53 -13.32
N ALA A 56 4.48 -23.81 -13.26
CA ALA A 56 3.91 -25.15 -13.23
C ALA A 56 4.28 -26.00 -14.46
N GLY A 57 4.51 -25.36 -15.61
CA GLY A 57 4.98 -26.04 -16.83
C GLY A 57 6.32 -26.79 -16.66
N HIS A 58 7.15 -26.41 -15.67
CA HIS A 58 8.38 -27.14 -15.34
C HIS A 58 8.15 -28.40 -14.51
N PHE A 59 6.95 -28.59 -13.93
CA PHE A 59 6.61 -29.72 -13.08
C PHE A 59 5.91 -30.86 -13.83
N PHE A 60 5.14 -30.55 -14.88
CA PHE A 60 4.21 -31.51 -15.50
C PHE A 60 4.40 -31.71 -17.01
N GLY A 61 5.48 -31.18 -17.60
CA GLY A 61 5.79 -31.38 -19.03
C GLY A 61 6.50 -32.71 -19.33
N GLU A 62 6.57 -33.07 -20.62
CA GLU A 62 7.28 -34.27 -21.11
C GLU A 62 8.80 -34.24 -20.79
N ASN A 63 9.35 -33.05 -20.52
CA ASN A 63 10.70 -32.81 -20.00
C ASN A 63 10.67 -32.19 -18.59
N ALA A 64 9.76 -32.63 -17.71
CA ALA A 64 9.61 -32.07 -16.37
C ALA A 64 10.92 -32.18 -15.56
N ASP A 65 11.39 -31.03 -15.08
CA ASP A 65 12.53 -30.92 -14.18
C ASP A 65 12.01 -30.35 -12.86
N LEU A 66 11.63 -31.26 -11.98
CA LEU A 66 11.12 -30.96 -10.64
C LEU A 66 12.06 -30.07 -9.85
N LYS A 67 13.38 -30.27 -9.95
CA LYS A 67 14.37 -29.47 -9.22
C LYS A 67 14.35 -28.02 -9.71
N LYS A 68 14.28 -27.83 -11.03
CA LYS A 68 14.18 -26.50 -11.65
C LYS A 68 12.85 -25.81 -11.36
N GLY A 69 11.74 -26.56 -11.38
CA GLY A 69 10.42 -26.07 -11.00
C GLY A 69 10.39 -25.58 -9.55
N ILE A 70 10.81 -26.44 -8.61
CA ILE A 70 10.86 -26.11 -7.17
C ILE A 70 11.74 -24.89 -6.93
N THR A 71 12.95 -24.84 -7.50
CA THR A 71 13.88 -23.72 -7.30
C THR A 71 13.26 -22.38 -7.71
N ARG A 72 12.54 -22.35 -8.85
CA ARG A 72 11.89 -21.13 -9.34
C ARG A 72 10.74 -20.68 -8.46
N VAL A 73 9.88 -21.62 -8.05
CA VAL A 73 8.78 -21.33 -7.13
C VAL A 73 9.32 -20.82 -5.79
N LEU A 74 10.37 -21.44 -5.26
CA LEU A 74 11.01 -21.00 -4.01
C LEU A 74 11.54 -19.57 -4.10
N VAL A 75 12.28 -19.25 -5.15
CA VAL A 75 12.80 -17.88 -5.37
C VAL A 75 11.65 -16.88 -5.48
N PHE A 76 10.59 -17.23 -6.21
CA PHE A 76 9.42 -16.38 -6.36
C PHE A 76 8.68 -16.14 -5.04
N VAL A 77 8.46 -17.21 -4.25
CA VAL A 77 7.86 -17.13 -2.91
C VAL A 77 8.70 -16.25 -1.99
N LEU A 78 10.03 -16.39 -2.01
CA LEU A 78 10.94 -15.57 -1.21
C LEU A 78 10.84 -14.09 -1.56
N ILE A 79 10.85 -13.75 -2.85
CA ILE A 79 10.72 -12.37 -3.31
C ILE A 79 9.35 -11.81 -2.94
N ALA A 80 8.27 -12.54 -3.23
CA ALA A 80 6.91 -12.12 -2.91
C ALA A 80 6.73 -11.90 -1.39
N GLY A 81 7.24 -12.82 -0.57
CA GLY A 81 7.21 -12.72 0.88
C GLY A 81 7.99 -11.51 1.39
N ALA A 82 9.17 -11.22 0.84
CA ALA A 82 9.95 -10.03 1.20
C ALA A 82 9.21 -8.74 0.84
N VAL A 83 8.61 -8.67 -0.35
CA VAL A 83 7.82 -7.51 -0.81
C VAL A 83 6.62 -7.28 0.11
N VAL A 84 5.87 -8.34 0.46
CA VAL A 84 4.76 -8.26 1.41
C VAL A 84 5.26 -7.78 2.78
N GLY A 85 6.34 -8.37 3.31
CA GLY A 85 6.88 -8.03 4.62
C GLY A 85 7.31 -6.58 4.74
N ILE A 86 8.03 -6.07 3.74
CA ILE A 86 8.42 -4.65 3.68
C ILE A 86 7.17 -3.77 3.61
N PHE A 87 6.20 -4.12 2.77
CA PHE A 87 4.98 -3.34 2.61
C PHE A 87 4.16 -3.27 3.90
N THR A 88 3.96 -4.40 4.58
CA THR A 88 3.28 -4.47 5.88
C THR A 88 4.01 -3.66 6.96
N TYR A 89 5.35 -3.76 7.00
CA TYR A 89 6.16 -2.96 7.92
C TYR A 89 5.99 -1.46 7.69
N LEU A 90 6.07 -1.00 6.45
CA LEU A 90 5.90 0.42 6.12
C LEU A 90 4.51 0.93 6.49
N ILE A 91 3.47 0.14 6.26
CA ILE A 91 2.11 0.48 6.69
C ILE A 91 2.01 0.60 8.21
N SER A 92 2.66 -0.29 8.97
CA SER A 92 2.59 -0.30 10.43
C SER A 92 3.25 0.91 11.10
N ILE A 93 4.21 1.56 10.44
CA ILE A 93 4.86 2.78 10.92
C ILE A 93 3.98 4.02 10.75
N VAL A 94 3.07 3.98 9.76
CA VAL A 94 2.17 5.10 9.43
C VAL A 94 0.91 5.08 10.30
N VAL A 95 0.76 4.10 11.20
CA VAL A 95 -0.38 3.94 12.14
C VAL A 95 0.02 4.35 13.55
#